data_AF-A0AAD4EBR7-F1
#
_entry.id   AF-A0AAD4EBR7-F1
#
_cell.length_a   1.000
_cell.length_b   1.000
_cell.length_c   1.000
_cell.angle_alpha   90.00
_cell.angle_beta   90.00
_cell.angle_gamma   90.00
#
_symmetry.space_group_name_H-M   'P 1'
#
loop_
_entity.id
_entity.type
_entity.pdbx_description
1 polymer ?
#
loop_
_entity_poly.entity_id
_entity_poly.type
_entity_poly.pdbx_seq_one_letter_code
_entity_poly.pdbx_strand_id
1 'polypeptide(L)'
;MATTNAKPQTDIRQIDFLALRNAGYRGAVFDKDNCLTIPHQDTLVPQLEDAWRECREAFGEENIIIVSNSAGTKFDAGGIQAESVSFHLSVPVLRHDTLKPGYSCIASIRTYFSSLRVPIPDDELVVVGDRIFTDVIMANRMRSGFASSASDASARARIGGPLAIWTNGVWQKESMVMRWAEKRLVDLARKWARHGETSSVGTNIFVRELPPPEPRKTGSAFTKMLNMMKWR
;
A
#
# COMPACT_ATOMS: atom_id res chain seq x y z
N MET A 1 2.80 -22.02 27.25
CA MET A 1 3.73 -21.68 26.16
C MET A 1 3.02 -21.87 24.84
N ALA A 2 2.73 -20.77 24.14
CA ALA A 2 2.24 -20.78 22.76
C ALA A 2 2.97 -19.66 22.04
N THR A 3 4.19 -19.93 21.59
CA THR A 3 4.90 -19.11 20.62
C THR A 3 4.20 -19.31 19.28
N THR A 4 3.20 -18.49 18.98
CA THR A 4 2.70 -18.39 17.61
C THR A 4 3.83 -17.79 16.78
N ASN A 5 4.52 -18.64 16.02
CA ASN A 5 5.40 -18.25 14.91
C ASN A 5 4.54 -17.55 13.84
N ALA A 6 4.10 -16.33 14.14
CA ALA A 6 3.48 -15.45 13.16
C ALA A 6 4.59 -15.02 12.21
N LYS A 7 4.47 -15.40 10.95
CA LYS A 7 5.30 -14.91 9.85
C LYS A 7 5.33 -13.37 9.92
N PRO A 8 6.50 -12.70 9.77
CA PRO A 8 6.57 -11.25 9.87
C PRO A 8 5.59 -10.63 8.86
N GLN A 9 4.70 -9.80 9.40
CA GLN A 9 3.71 -9.07 8.62
C GLN A 9 4.38 -7.83 8.03
N THR A 10 4.24 -7.64 6.72
CA THR A 10 4.79 -6.49 6.01
C THR A 10 3.77 -5.38 5.90
N ASP A 11 4.10 -4.21 6.43
CA ASP A 11 3.34 -2.97 6.28
C ASP A 11 4.28 -1.83 5.87
N ILE A 12 3.75 -0.62 5.80
CA ILE A 12 4.50 0.52 5.25
C ILE A 12 5.72 0.90 6.09
N ARG A 13 5.82 0.47 7.36
CA ARG A 13 7.00 0.74 8.21
C ARG A 13 8.27 0.08 7.70
N GLN A 14 8.13 -0.94 6.86
CA GLN A 14 9.26 -1.61 6.24
C GLN A 14 9.68 -0.97 4.92
N ILE A 15 9.00 0.07 4.44
CA ILE A 15 9.33 0.71 3.18
C ILE A 15 10.34 1.82 3.44
N ASP A 16 11.48 1.76 2.76
CA ASP A 16 12.46 2.84 2.76
C ASP A 16 12.05 3.92 1.75
N PHE A 17 11.26 4.89 2.19
CA PHE A 17 10.73 5.95 1.30
C PHE A 17 11.83 6.86 0.76
N LEU A 18 12.87 7.13 1.55
CA LEU A 18 14.01 7.92 1.10
C LEU A 18 14.82 7.17 0.02
N ALA A 19 15.04 5.87 0.18
CA ALA A 19 15.70 5.06 -0.83
C ALA A 19 14.87 4.97 -2.12
N LEU A 20 13.54 4.87 -2.03
CA LEU A 20 12.65 4.95 -3.20
C LEU A 20 12.81 6.29 -3.91
N ARG A 21 12.79 7.41 -3.16
CA ARG A 21 12.98 8.74 -3.72
C ARG A 21 14.34 8.87 -4.43
N ASN A 22 15.41 8.39 -3.81
CA ASN A 22 16.76 8.40 -4.37
C ASN A 22 16.90 7.49 -5.61
N ALA A 23 16.08 6.45 -5.72
CA ALA A 23 16.02 5.58 -6.90
C ALA A 23 15.22 6.19 -8.08
N GLY A 24 14.63 7.38 -7.88
CA GLY A 24 13.91 8.14 -8.89
C GLY A 24 12.40 7.99 -8.84
N TYR A 25 11.83 7.31 -7.83
CA TYR A 25 10.38 7.34 -7.63
C TYR A 25 9.98 8.69 -7.05
N ARG A 26 9.02 9.36 -7.68
CA ARG A 26 8.64 10.73 -7.34
C ARG A 26 7.25 10.85 -6.73
N GLY A 27 6.38 9.87 -6.93
CA GLY A 27 5.03 9.87 -6.40
C GLY A 27 4.56 8.49 -5.93
N ALA A 28 3.49 8.48 -5.13
CA ALA A 28 2.97 7.27 -4.51
C ALA A 28 1.44 7.20 -4.56
N VAL A 29 0.93 6.00 -4.78
CA VAL A 29 -0.48 5.65 -4.73
C VAL A 29 -0.67 4.65 -3.60
N PHE A 30 -1.52 4.98 -2.63
CA PHE A 30 -1.81 4.10 -1.51
C PHE A 30 -3.25 3.59 -1.55
N ASP A 31 -3.43 2.31 -1.23
CA ASP A 31 -4.71 1.81 -0.76
C ASP A 31 -5.05 2.37 0.63
N LYS A 32 -6.35 2.39 0.98
CA LYS A 32 -6.85 2.86 2.27
C LYS A 32 -6.96 1.70 3.27
N ASP A 33 -7.97 0.84 3.07
CA ASP A 33 -8.47 -0.09 4.07
C ASP A 33 -7.55 -1.31 4.22
N ASN A 34 -7.04 -1.56 5.43
CA ASN A 34 -5.98 -2.53 5.74
C ASN A 34 -4.59 -2.19 5.18
N CYS A 35 -4.40 -1.04 4.54
CA CYS A 35 -3.09 -0.51 4.17
C CYS A 35 -2.66 0.63 5.10
N LEU A 36 -3.42 1.73 5.11
CA LEU A 36 -3.17 2.90 5.97
C LEU A 36 -4.13 2.97 7.16
N THR A 37 -5.36 2.48 7.00
CA THR A 37 -6.41 2.56 8.02
C THR A 37 -6.91 1.17 8.41
N ILE A 38 -7.55 1.08 9.58
CA ILE A 38 -8.42 -0.05 9.88
C ILE A 38 -9.64 0.04 8.94
N PRO A 39 -10.19 -1.09 8.45
CA PRO A 39 -11.41 -1.08 7.64
C PRO A 39 -12.51 -0.24 8.27
N HIS A 40 -13.19 0.55 7.44
CA HIS A 40 -14.28 1.46 7.83
C HIS A 40 -13.89 2.59 8.78
N GLN A 41 -12.60 2.76 9.07
CA GLN A 41 -12.08 3.93 9.77
C GLN A 41 -11.36 4.84 8.79
N ASP A 42 -11.37 6.14 9.07
CA ASP A 42 -10.76 7.15 8.21
C ASP A 42 -9.41 7.65 8.75
N THR A 43 -9.08 7.34 10.00
CA THR A 43 -7.82 7.72 10.65
C THR A 43 -6.70 6.73 10.35
N LEU A 44 -5.47 7.26 10.28
CA LEU A 44 -4.27 6.45 10.17
C LEU A 44 -4.21 5.45 11.34
N VAL A 45 -3.72 4.25 11.07
CA VAL A 45 -3.35 3.33 12.14
C VAL A 45 -2.18 3.92 12.94
N PRO A 46 -2.30 4.11 14.28
CA PRO A 46 -1.29 4.86 15.05
C PRO A 46 0.13 4.35 14.92
N GLN A 47 0.30 3.03 14.76
CA GLN A 47 1.62 2.41 14.58
C GLN A 47 2.33 2.85 13.29
N LEU A 48 1.60 3.41 12.33
CA LEU A 48 2.12 3.85 11.04
C LEU A 48 2.51 5.33 11.02
N GLU A 49 2.28 6.10 12.10
CA GLU A 49 2.48 7.56 12.14
C GLU A 49 3.86 8.01 11.65
N ASP A 50 4.92 7.39 12.16
CA ASP A 50 6.30 7.76 11.79
C ASP A 50 6.60 7.43 10.33
N ALA A 51 6.21 6.23 9.86
CA ALA A 51 6.42 5.81 8.48
C ALA A 51 5.60 6.66 7.49
N TRP A 52 4.38 7.04 7.88
CA TRP A 52 3.52 7.90 7.08
C TRP A 52 4.08 9.33 7.00
N ARG A 53 4.59 9.87 8.11
CA ARG A 53 5.31 11.15 8.11
C ARG A 53 6.52 11.11 7.19
N GLU A 54 7.37 10.08 7.30
CA GLU A 54 8.54 9.91 6.44
C GLU A 54 8.16 9.83 4.96
N CYS A 55 7.09 9.09 4.63
CA CYS A 55 6.58 9.01 3.26
C CYS A 55 6.19 10.39 2.70
N ARG A 56 5.42 11.18 3.48
CA ARG A 56 5.00 12.52 3.08
C ARG A 56 6.17 13.47 2.91
N GLU A 57 7.17 13.40 3.81
CA GLU A 57 8.40 14.19 3.69
C GLU A 57 9.24 13.80 2.46
N ALA A 58 9.31 12.50 2.13
CA ALA A 58 10.11 12.00 1.02
C ALA A 58 9.52 12.35 -0.36
N PHE A 59 8.20 12.29 -0.52
CA PHE A 59 7.55 12.54 -1.81
C PHE A 59 6.93 13.93 -1.95
N GLY A 60 6.47 14.55 -0.87
CA GLY A 60 5.57 15.71 -0.88
C GLY A 60 4.11 15.28 -0.90
N GLU A 61 3.25 15.99 -0.17
CA GLU A 61 1.84 15.60 0.04
C GLU A 61 1.02 15.58 -1.27
N GLU A 62 1.33 16.48 -2.20
CA GLU A 62 0.70 16.57 -3.53
C GLU A 62 1.18 15.48 -4.51
N ASN A 63 2.28 14.80 -4.19
CA ASN A 63 2.79 13.69 -5.00
C ASN A 63 2.30 12.34 -4.46
N ILE A 64 1.38 12.36 -3.50
CA ILE A 64 0.79 11.18 -2.88
C ILE A 64 -0.73 11.24 -3.06
N ILE A 65 -1.32 10.13 -3.51
CA ILE A 65 -2.78 9.99 -3.52
C ILE A 65 -3.22 8.71 -2.84
N ILE A 66 -4.39 8.76 -2.23
CA ILE A 66 -5.10 7.58 -1.75
C ILE A 66 -6.13 7.17 -2.80
N VAL A 67 -6.12 5.89 -3.18
CA VAL A 67 -7.11 5.31 -4.09
C VAL A 67 -7.82 4.18 -3.34
N SER A 68 -9.09 4.41 -3.01
CA SER A 68 -9.92 3.44 -2.29
C SER A 68 -11.07 2.92 -3.15
N ASN A 69 -11.54 1.70 -2.84
CA ASN A 69 -12.79 1.15 -3.38
C ASN A 69 -14.02 1.53 -2.54
N SER A 70 -13.82 2.19 -1.39
CA SER A 70 -14.87 2.72 -0.51
C SER A 70 -14.99 4.24 -0.66
N ALA A 71 -13.90 4.97 -0.39
CA ALA A 71 -13.84 6.43 -0.44
C ALA A 71 -13.53 6.98 -1.85
N GLY A 72 -14.13 8.12 -2.20
CA GLY A 72 -13.91 8.79 -3.49
C GLY A 72 -14.57 8.10 -4.69
N THR A 73 -15.44 7.12 -4.42
CA THR A 73 -16.14 6.35 -5.45
C THR A 73 -17.57 6.82 -5.64
N LYS A 74 -18.28 6.29 -6.64
CA LYS A 74 -19.75 6.48 -6.76
C LYS A 74 -20.56 6.01 -5.55
N PHE A 75 -19.98 5.20 -4.67
CA PHE A 75 -20.62 4.75 -3.43
C PHE A 75 -20.37 5.70 -2.25
N ASP A 76 -19.45 6.67 -2.41
CA ASP A 76 -19.17 7.73 -1.45
C ASP A 76 -20.07 8.95 -1.74
N ALA A 77 -21.31 8.89 -1.25
CA ALA A 77 -22.29 9.93 -1.47
C ALA A 77 -21.77 11.30 -1.01
N GLY A 78 -21.70 12.26 -1.93
CA GLY A 78 -21.15 13.59 -1.67
C GLY A 78 -19.63 13.64 -1.48
N GLY A 79 -18.93 12.50 -1.54
CA GLY A 79 -17.49 12.42 -1.27
C GLY A 79 -17.11 12.69 0.17
N ILE A 80 -18.04 12.48 1.12
CA ILE A 80 -17.82 12.79 2.54
C ILE A 80 -16.70 11.94 3.09
N GLN A 81 -16.64 10.66 2.71
CA GLN A 81 -15.58 9.78 3.18
C GLN A 81 -14.23 10.20 2.57
N ALA A 82 -14.19 10.57 1.29
CA ALA A 82 -12.99 11.09 0.65
C ALA A 82 -12.43 12.32 1.38
N GLU A 83 -13.28 13.29 1.73
CA GLU A 83 -12.86 14.48 2.47
C GLU A 83 -12.39 14.13 3.88
N SER A 84 -13.12 13.28 4.60
CA SER A 84 -12.75 12.81 5.95
C SER A 84 -11.38 12.12 5.95
N VAL A 85 -11.16 11.20 5.01
CA VAL A 85 -9.88 10.48 4.87
C VAL A 85 -8.77 11.44 4.47
N SER A 86 -9.03 12.34 3.51
CA SER A 86 -8.05 13.34 3.08
C SER A 86 -7.61 14.23 4.23
N PHE A 87 -8.55 14.65 5.08
CA PHE A 87 -8.28 15.44 6.27
C PHE A 87 -7.38 14.69 7.26
N HIS A 88 -7.71 13.45 7.61
CA HIS A 88 -6.97 12.68 8.61
C HIS A 88 -5.61 12.18 8.13
N LEU A 89 -5.45 11.93 6.82
CA LEU A 89 -4.20 11.43 6.23
C LEU A 89 -3.33 12.54 5.63
N SER A 90 -3.84 13.78 5.56
CA SER A 90 -3.14 14.97 5.05
C SER A 90 -2.63 14.82 3.61
N VAL A 91 -3.31 14.00 2.81
CA VAL A 91 -3.05 13.82 1.37
C VAL A 91 -4.37 13.66 0.64
N PRO A 92 -4.46 14.01 -0.65
CA PRO A 92 -5.71 13.90 -1.40
C PRO A 92 -6.16 12.44 -1.59
N VAL A 93 -7.48 12.25 -1.54
CA VAL A 93 -8.15 11.03 -2.00
C VAL A 93 -8.59 11.22 -3.44
N LEU A 94 -8.19 10.30 -4.32
CA LEU A 94 -8.60 10.33 -5.72
C LEU A 94 -10.10 10.09 -5.83
N ARG A 95 -10.82 10.96 -6.54
CA ARG A 95 -12.21 10.74 -6.94
C ARG A 95 -12.27 10.00 -8.27
N HIS A 96 -12.99 8.88 -8.33
CA HIS A 96 -13.07 8.02 -9.53
C HIS A 96 -14.38 7.21 -9.58
N ASP A 97 -14.88 6.97 -10.80
CA ASP A 97 -16.21 6.35 -10.99
C ASP A 97 -16.19 4.82 -11.06
N THR A 98 -14.99 4.22 -11.13
CA THR A 98 -14.82 2.78 -11.31
C THR A 98 -13.85 2.23 -10.28
N LEU A 99 -14.24 1.18 -9.57
CA LEU A 99 -13.38 0.53 -8.59
C LEU A 99 -12.07 0.03 -9.20
N LYS A 100 -11.01 -0.01 -8.39
CA LYS A 100 -9.79 -0.76 -8.70
C LYS A 100 -10.14 -2.24 -8.95
N PRO A 101 -9.50 -2.92 -9.93
CA PRO A 101 -8.40 -2.46 -10.79
C PRO A 101 -8.85 -1.88 -12.15
N GLY A 102 -10.02 -1.23 -12.25
CA GLY A 102 -10.61 -0.78 -13.51
C GLY A 102 -9.75 0.24 -14.28
N TYR A 103 -9.79 0.20 -15.62
CA TYR A 103 -9.01 1.10 -16.48
C TYR A 103 -9.39 2.57 -16.35
N SER A 104 -10.66 2.88 -16.07
CA SER A 104 -11.09 4.26 -15.82
C SER A 104 -10.46 4.83 -14.54
N CYS A 105 -10.34 4.02 -13.48
CA CYS A 105 -9.59 4.38 -12.27
C CYS A 105 -8.11 4.71 -12.59
N ILE A 106 -7.47 3.86 -13.40
CA ILE A 106 -6.09 4.07 -13.87
C ILE A 106 -5.97 5.37 -14.68
N ALA A 107 -6.93 5.68 -15.54
CA ALA A 107 -6.96 6.94 -16.28
C ALA A 107 -7.06 8.14 -15.32
N SER A 108 -7.91 8.07 -14.28
CA SER A 108 -7.99 9.11 -13.25
C SER A 108 -6.67 9.29 -12.48
N ILE A 109 -5.97 8.21 -12.14
CA ILE A 109 -4.63 8.27 -11.51
C ILE A 109 -3.65 9.02 -12.42
N ARG A 110 -3.57 8.64 -13.70
CA ARG A 110 -2.68 9.28 -14.68
C ARG A 110 -3.02 10.75 -14.87
N THR A 111 -4.31 11.08 -14.99
CA THR A 111 -4.77 12.47 -15.09
C THR A 111 -4.29 13.29 -13.89
N TYR A 112 -4.46 12.78 -12.66
CA TYR A 112 -3.96 13.45 -11.46
C TYR A 112 -2.46 13.76 -11.56
N PHE A 113 -1.63 12.73 -11.75
CA PHE A 113 -0.16 12.90 -11.77
C PHE A 113 0.34 13.71 -12.97
N SER A 114 -0.37 13.69 -14.10
CA SER A 114 -0.07 14.53 -15.27
C SER A 114 -0.43 16.00 -15.05
N SER A 115 -1.37 16.29 -14.14
CA SER A 115 -1.83 17.65 -13.84
C SER A 115 -0.97 18.37 -12.80
N LEU A 116 -0.08 17.66 -12.11
CA LEU A 116 0.84 18.25 -11.15
C LEU A 116 1.76 19.26 -11.84
N ARG A 117 2.25 20.24 -11.06
CA ARG A 117 3.19 21.26 -11.54
C ARG A 117 4.39 20.66 -12.27
N VAL A 118 4.89 19.55 -11.76
CA VAL A 118 5.87 18.71 -12.44
C VAL A 118 5.25 17.33 -12.63
N PRO A 119 4.81 16.98 -13.86
CA PRO A 119 4.20 15.69 -14.13
C PRO A 119 5.05 14.52 -13.65
N ILE A 120 4.38 13.45 -13.21
CA ILE A 120 5.03 12.21 -12.78
C ILE A 120 4.55 11.06 -13.68
N PRO A 121 5.44 10.46 -14.50
CA PRO A 121 5.08 9.32 -15.32
C PRO A 121 4.92 8.03 -14.49
N ASP A 122 4.22 7.05 -15.06
CA ASP A 122 3.88 5.79 -14.39
C ASP A 122 5.10 5.04 -13.82
N ASP A 123 6.26 5.09 -14.48
CA ASP A 123 7.49 4.38 -14.07
C ASP A 123 8.25 5.07 -12.92
N GLU A 124 7.84 6.28 -12.54
CA GLU A 124 8.30 7.00 -11.35
C GLU A 124 7.31 6.90 -10.19
N LEU A 125 6.23 6.13 -10.33
CA LEU A 125 5.24 5.90 -9.29
C LEU A 125 5.50 4.61 -8.50
N VAL A 126 5.15 4.63 -7.22
CA VAL A 126 4.96 3.41 -6.41
C VAL A 126 3.48 3.21 -6.11
N VAL A 127 3.01 1.97 -6.14
CA VAL A 127 1.63 1.59 -5.76
C VAL A 127 1.73 0.65 -4.57
N VAL A 128 1.15 1.05 -3.44
CA VAL A 128 1.20 0.32 -2.17
C VAL A 128 -0.20 -0.11 -1.76
N GLY A 129 -0.38 -1.40 -1.47
CA GLY A 129 -1.68 -1.91 -1.02
C GLY A 129 -1.63 -3.34 -0.50
N ASP A 130 -2.73 -3.77 0.12
CA ASP A 130 -2.80 -5.05 0.82
C ASP A 130 -3.43 -6.17 -0.02
N ARG A 131 -4.09 -5.82 -1.14
CA ARG A 131 -4.81 -6.75 -2.01
C ARG A 131 -4.10 -6.97 -3.33
N ILE A 132 -3.88 -8.25 -3.66
CA ILE A 132 -3.24 -8.62 -4.92
C ILE A 132 -4.17 -8.30 -6.09
N PHE A 133 -5.46 -8.67 -6.00
CA PHE A 133 -6.39 -8.53 -7.12
C PHE A 133 -6.89 -7.12 -7.39
N THR A 134 -6.60 -6.15 -6.52
CA THR A 134 -6.85 -4.74 -6.78
C THR A 134 -5.54 -4.00 -7.00
N ASP A 135 -4.68 -3.88 -5.99
CA ASP A 135 -3.59 -2.89 -6.00
C ASP A 135 -2.44 -3.36 -6.90
N VAL A 136 -2.03 -4.62 -6.73
CA VAL A 136 -0.94 -5.20 -7.55
C VAL A 136 -1.39 -5.37 -9.00
N ILE A 137 -2.62 -5.82 -9.26
CA ILE A 137 -3.16 -5.91 -10.62
C ILE A 137 -3.30 -4.51 -11.25
N MET A 138 -3.76 -3.50 -10.51
CA MET A 138 -3.87 -2.13 -11.00
C MET A 138 -2.49 -1.59 -11.41
N ALA A 139 -1.47 -1.74 -10.55
CA ALA A 139 -0.10 -1.36 -10.86
C ALA A 139 0.44 -2.08 -12.11
N ASN A 140 0.13 -3.37 -12.25
CA ASN A 140 0.52 -4.13 -13.44
C ASN A 140 -0.22 -3.67 -14.70
N ARG A 141 -1.51 -3.32 -14.61
CA ARG A 141 -2.27 -2.76 -15.75
C ARG A 141 -1.75 -1.40 -16.20
N MET A 142 -1.21 -0.61 -15.27
CA MET A 142 -0.54 0.65 -15.60
C MET A 142 0.70 0.42 -16.48
N ARG A 143 1.46 -0.66 -16.25
CA ARG A 143 2.65 -1.01 -17.05
C ARG A 143 2.35 -1.29 -18.53
N SER A 144 1.17 -1.84 -18.82
CA SER A 144 0.81 -2.30 -20.18
C SER A 144 0.04 -1.24 -20.99
N GLY A 145 -0.23 -0.07 -20.41
CA GLY A 145 -1.31 0.80 -20.86
C GLY A 145 -0.96 1.95 -21.81
N PHE A 146 0.26 2.05 -22.36
CA PHE A 146 0.61 3.12 -23.33
C PHE A 146 1.82 2.76 -24.21
N ALA A 147 1.73 1.66 -24.96
CA ALA A 147 2.59 1.47 -26.13
C ALA A 147 2.05 2.32 -27.30
N SER A 148 2.19 3.64 -27.20
CA SER A 148 1.92 4.57 -28.30
C SER A 148 3.03 5.61 -28.39
N SER A 149 3.89 5.41 -29.39
CA SER A 149 4.70 6.39 -30.10
C SER A 149 5.56 7.36 -29.27
N ALA A 150 6.75 6.94 -28.87
CA ALA A 150 7.89 7.84 -28.72
C ALA A 150 9.12 7.18 -29.33
N SER A 151 9.50 7.66 -30.52
CA SER A 151 10.79 7.46 -31.13
C SER A 151 11.88 8.11 -30.27
N ASP A 152 12.99 7.39 -30.09
CA ASP A 152 14.26 7.85 -29.51
C ASP A 152 14.25 8.29 -28.04
N ALA A 153 14.43 7.32 -27.15
CA ALA A 153 15.16 7.54 -25.90
C ALA A 153 15.85 6.25 -25.40
N SER A 154 17.15 6.17 -25.67
CA SER A 154 18.22 5.49 -24.91
C SER A 154 17.80 4.49 -23.82
N ALA A 155 18.06 3.19 -24.06
CA ALA A 155 18.56 2.12 -23.16
C ALA A 155 18.23 2.11 -21.64
N ARG A 156 17.18 2.82 -21.20
CA ARG A 156 16.52 2.74 -19.89
C ARG A 156 15.02 2.55 -20.08
N ALA A 157 14.61 1.84 -21.13
CA ALA A 157 13.29 1.24 -21.28
C ALA A 157 13.09 0.19 -20.17
N ARG A 158 13.02 0.67 -18.93
CA ARG A 158 12.62 -0.02 -17.72
C ARG A 158 11.15 -0.35 -17.95
N ILE A 159 10.77 -1.58 -17.62
CA ILE A 159 9.42 -2.14 -17.63
C ILE A 159 8.40 -1.03 -17.25
N GLY A 160 7.73 -0.44 -18.24
CA GLY A 160 7.21 0.94 -18.22
C GLY A 160 5.97 1.17 -17.34
N GLY A 161 6.12 1.10 -16.03
CA GLY A 161 5.07 1.49 -15.09
C GLY A 161 5.44 1.26 -13.62
N PRO A 162 4.49 1.46 -12.69
CA PRO A 162 4.78 1.69 -11.29
C PRO A 162 5.36 0.46 -10.59
N LEU A 163 6.17 0.70 -9.56
CA LEU A 163 6.59 -0.35 -8.64
C LEU A 163 5.42 -0.75 -7.72
N ALA A 164 4.98 -2.00 -7.82
CA ALA A 164 3.96 -2.54 -6.93
C ALA A 164 4.58 -3.05 -5.63
N ILE A 165 4.16 -2.51 -4.49
CA ILE A 165 4.58 -2.92 -3.14
C ILE A 165 3.37 -3.54 -2.44
N TRP A 166 3.47 -4.83 -2.13
CA TRP A 166 2.41 -5.56 -1.46
C TRP A 166 2.66 -5.65 0.04
N THR A 167 1.75 -5.10 0.83
CA THR A 167 1.71 -5.24 2.29
C THR A 167 0.84 -6.44 2.67
N ASN A 168 1.29 -7.25 3.62
CA ASN A 168 0.54 -8.43 4.09
C ASN A 168 0.18 -8.36 5.58
N GLY A 169 0.56 -7.27 6.25
CA GLY A 169 0.04 -6.91 7.57
C GLY A 169 -1.40 -6.42 7.43
N VAL A 170 -2.32 -7.14 8.05
CA VAL A 170 -3.75 -6.85 7.98
C VAL A 170 -4.24 -6.53 9.38
N TRP A 171 -4.83 -5.35 9.55
CA TRP A 171 -5.35 -4.88 10.84
C TRP A 171 -6.66 -5.57 11.22
N GLN A 172 -7.53 -5.83 10.23
CA GLN A 172 -8.72 -6.66 10.42
C GLN A 172 -8.92 -7.69 9.32
N LYS A 173 -9.19 -8.92 9.76
CA LYS A 173 -9.29 -10.12 8.93
C LYS A 173 -10.64 -10.22 8.22
N GLU A 174 -10.85 -9.42 7.21
CA GLU A 174 -12.01 -9.57 6.31
C GLU A 174 -11.74 -10.62 5.24
N SER A 175 -12.69 -11.54 5.06
CA SER A 175 -12.71 -12.53 3.96
C SER A 175 -11.38 -13.26 3.74
N MET A 176 -10.76 -13.73 4.84
CA MET A 176 -9.46 -14.43 4.84
C MET A 176 -9.40 -15.64 3.90
N VAL A 177 -10.54 -16.30 3.66
CA VAL A 177 -10.63 -17.44 2.74
C VAL A 177 -10.37 -17.01 1.30
N MET A 178 -11.01 -15.93 0.85
CA MET A 178 -10.77 -15.40 -0.49
C MET A 178 -9.32 -14.94 -0.61
N ARG A 179 -8.82 -14.13 0.32
CA ARG A 179 -7.40 -13.69 0.35
C ARG A 179 -6.41 -14.86 0.28
N TRP A 180 -6.69 -15.96 1.00
CA TRP A 180 -5.87 -17.17 0.94
C TRP A 180 -5.94 -17.83 -0.43
N ALA A 181 -7.13 -17.93 -1.03
CA ALA A 181 -7.31 -18.45 -2.38
C ALA A 181 -6.57 -17.58 -3.42
N GLU A 182 -6.65 -16.25 -3.32
CA GLU A 182 -5.90 -15.33 -4.21
C GLU A 182 -4.40 -15.58 -4.12
N LYS A 183 -3.88 -15.63 -2.89
CA LYS A 183 -2.46 -15.88 -2.64
C LYS A 183 -2.02 -17.24 -3.20
N ARG A 184 -2.83 -18.28 -3.02
CA ARG A 184 -2.55 -19.61 -3.57
C ARG A 184 -2.52 -19.60 -5.09
N LEU A 185 -3.46 -18.92 -5.74
CA LEU A 185 -3.49 -18.80 -7.19
C LEU A 185 -2.26 -18.06 -7.72
N VAL A 186 -1.83 -16.99 -7.04
CA VAL A 186 -0.62 -16.22 -7.38
C VAL A 186 0.65 -17.05 -7.14
N ASP A 187 0.74 -17.79 -6.05
CA ASP A 187 1.87 -18.67 -5.76
C ASP A 187 1.98 -19.79 -6.81
N LEU A 188 0.84 -20.35 -7.25
CA LEU A 188 0.79 -21.32 -8.35
C LEU A 188 1.23 -20.70 -9.68
N ALA A 189 0.73 -19.52 -10.01
CA ALA A 189 1.13 -18.79 -11.22
C ALA A 189 2.63 -18.43 -11.19
N ARG A 190 3.18 -17.99 -10.05
CA ARG A 190 4.62 -17.74 -9.87
C ARG A 190 5.44 -19.01 -10.00
N LYS A 191 4.99 -20.14 -9.44
CA LYS A 191 5.67 -21.43 -9.60
C LYS A 191 5.67 -21.89 -11.07
N TRP A 192 4.58 -21.67 -11.78
CA TRP A 192 4.48 -21.96 -13.21
C TRP A 192 5.37 -21.03 -14.04
N ALA A 193 5.36 -19.72 -13.74
CA ALA A 193 6.21 -18.74 -14.39
C ALA A 193 7.71 -18.95 -14.08
N ARG A 194 8.08 -19.47 -12.90
CA ARG A 194 9.48 -19.84 -12.59
C ARG A 194 10.03 -20.98 -13.45
N HIS A 195 9.20 -21.66 -14.25
CA HIS A 195 9.67 -22.53 -15.33
C HIS A 195 10.06 -21.80 -16.62
N GLY A 196 9.83 -20.48 -16.71
CA GLY A 196 10.35 -19.61 -17.77
C GLY A 196 10.89 -18.31 -17.16
N GLU A 197 12.21 -18.22 -17.00
CA GLU A 197 12.91 -17.15 -16.29
C GLU A 197 12.41 -15.73 -16.59
N THR A 198 12.04 -14.99 -15.55
CA THR A 198 12.11 -13.51 -15.56
C THR A 198 12.65 -13.02 -14.22
N SER A 199 13.71 -12.24 -14.30
CA SER A 199 14.51 -11.70 -13.20
C SER A 199 13.69 -10.78 -12.29
N SER A 200 13.58 -11.14 -11.02
CA SER A 200 13.13 -10.23 -9.96
C SER A 200 14.24 -9.21 -9.68
N VAL A 201 14.16 -8.03 -10.32
CA VAL A 201 15.01 -6.89 -9.94
C VAL A 201 14.83 -6.62 -8.44
N GLY A 202 15.94 -6.44 -7.74
CA GLY A 202 16.05 -6.55 -6.28
C GLY A 202 15.20 -5.55 -5.50
N THR A 203 13.95 -5.92 -5.21
CA THR A 203 13.05 -5.17 -4.30
C THR A 203 13.53 -5.17 -2.85
N ASN A 204 14.44 -6.08 -2.49
CA ASN A 204 15.00 -6.17 -1.13
C ASN A 204 15.77 -4.91 -0.70
N ILE A 205 16.22 -4.08 -1.64
CA ILE A 205 16.95 -2.83 -1.33
C ILE A 205 16.06 -1.75 -0.72
N PHE A 206 14.73 -1.85 -0.87
CA PHE A 206 13.76 -0.88 -0.36
C PHE A 206 13.03 -1.39 0.90
N VAL A 207 13.50 -2.51 1.48
CA VAL A 207 12.88 -3.14 2.64
C VAL A 207 13.76 -2.95 3.87
N ARG A 208 13.23 -2.30 4.90
CA ARG A 208 13.85 -2.16 6.21
C ARG A 208 13.41 -3.29 7.15
N GLU A 209 14.31 -3.68 8.04
CA GLU A 209 13.97 -4.55 9.17
C GLU A 209 13.31 -3.73 10.27
N LEU A 210 12.20 -4.21 10.81
CA LEU A 210 11.57 -3.58 11.98
C LEU A 210 12.34 -3.98 13.24
N PRO A 211 12.48 -3.06 14.21
CA PRO A 211 12.95 -3.44 15.54
C PRO A 211 12.00 -4.50 16.13
N PRO A 212 12.53 -5.46 16.91
CA PRO A 212 11.71 -6.49 17.53
C PRO A 212 10.60 -5.84 18.38
N PRO A 213 9.37 -6.39 18.36
CA PRO A 213 8.26 -5.79 19.09
C PRO A 213 8.61 -5.71 20.58
N GLU A 214 8.35 -4.55 21.19
CA GLU A 214 8.54 -4.41 22.62
C GLU A 214 7.74 -5.50 23.36
N PRO A 215 8.33 -6.14 24.39
CA PRO A 215 7.64 -7.18 25.14
C PRO A 215 6.34 -6.60 25.68
N ARG A 216 5.21 -7.25 25.35
CA ARG A 216 3.91 -6.93 25.94
C ARG A 216 4.09 -6.86 27.45
N LYS A 217 3.83 -5.70 28.05
CA LYS A 217 3.71 -5.56 29.51
C LYS A 217 2.54 -6.43 29.99
N THR A 218 2.81 -7.72 30.22
CA THR A 218 1.89 -8.62 30.92
C THR A 218 1.95 -8.28 32.39
N GLY A 219 1.18 -7.26 32.79
CA GLY A 219 1.13 -6.87 34.18
C GLY A 219 0.16 -5.73 34.42
N SER A 220 -1.10 -6.06 34.69
CA SER A 220 -1.93 -5.21 35.55
C SER A 220 -3.22 -5.91 36.02
N ALA A 221 -3.88 -6.71 35.18
CA ALA A 221 -5.17 -7.30 35.57
C ALA A 221 -5.02 -8.44 36.59
N PHE A 222 -4.12 -9.39 36.33
CA PHE A 222 -3.94 -10.56 37.19
C PHE A 222 -3.28 -10.22 38.54
N THR A 223 -2.31 -9.29 38.53
CA THR A 223 -1.65 -8.79 39.75
C THR A 223 -2.59 -7.97 40.62
N LYS A 224 -3.49 -7.16 40.02
CA LYS A 224 -4.56 -6.47 40.77
C LYS A 224 -5.55 -7.46 41.38
N MET A 225 -5.93 -8.51 40.67
CA MET A 225 -6.86 -9.54 41.16
C MET A 225 -6.27 -10.36 42.32
N LEU A 226 -4.99 -10.73 42.23
CA LEU A 226 -4.29 -11.44 43.32
C LEU A 226 -4.09 -10.58 44.57
N ASN A 227 -3.84 -9.27 44.42
CA ASN A 227 -3.77 -8.37 45.57
C ASN A 227 -5.14 -8.14 46.22
N MET A 228 -6.23 -8.20 45.45
CA MET A 228 -7.59 -8.04 45.97
C MET A 228 -8.08 -9.29 46.74
N MET A 229 -7.53 -10.47 46.45
CA MET A 229 -7.81 -11.73 47.16
C MET A 229 -6.96 -11.94 48.43
N LYS A 230 -5.88 -11.16 48.63
CA LYS A 230 -5.06 -11.22 49.85
C LYS A 230 -5.63 -10.42 51.04
N TRP A 231 -6.75 -9.73 50.84
CA TRP A 231 -7.44 -8.93 51.86
C TRP A 231 -8.89 -9.37 52.10
N ARG A 232 -9.15 -10.66 51.98
CA ARG A 232 -10.35 -11.32 52.47
C ARG A 232 -9.99 -12.45 53.41
#